data_AF-A0A397B7X2-F1
#
_entry.id   AF-A0A397B7X2-F1
#
_cell.length_a   1.000
_cell.length_b   1.000
_cell.length_c   1.000
_cell.angle_alpha   90.00
_cell.angle_beta   90.00
_cell.angle_gamma   90.00
#
_symmetry.space_group_name_H-M   'P 1'
#
loop_
_entity.id
_entity.type
_entity.pdbx_description
1 polymer ?
#
loop_
_entity_poly.entity_id
_entity_poly.type
_entity_poly.pdbx_seq_one_letter_code
_entity_poly.pdbx_strand_id
1 'polypeptide(L)'
;MVLVELDTHKVPYMHMNEVSNFVLMERLREASLKPDVSATCPPSIARLIQRCVTWQPQERPSALEISTTLRALRRQGGVMNFPQFCVCILLETLAAPRLTSLSNMPHDTQLDSKHCQYVYKACHHARAVKKDGSLHRLCASHREKANKLQKRYATKRRQEARIERRRQFQAKKQHVATSSAVPGKHEWWMDLEWTLDELATDLIVLSDEDMAFLSQAF
;
A
#
# COMPACT_ATOMS: atom_id res chain seq x y z
N MET A 1 14.50 -8.72 1.95
CA MET A 1 14.04 -9.12 0.60
C MET A 1 13.12 -8.08 -0.01
N VAL A 2 11.93 -7.81 0.54
CA VAL A 2 10.96 -6.85 -0.06
C VAL A 2 11.54 -5.44 -0.31
N LEU A 3 12.26 -4.86 0.66
CA LEU A 3 12.83 -3.52 0.48
C LEU A 3 13.90 -3.45 -0.63
N VAL A 4 14.63 -4.55 -0.86
CA VAL A 4 15.63 -4.66 -1.94
C VAL A 4 14.94 -4.76 -3.29
N GLU A 5 13.88 -5.54 -3.37
CA GLU A 5 13.09 -5.70 -4.59
C GLU A 5 12.44 -4.37 -5.00
N LEU A 6 11.92 -3.61 -4.03
CA LEU A 6 11.38 -2.27 -4.28
C LEU A 6 12.44 -1.26 -4.72
N ASP A 7 13.68 -1.40 -4.28
CA ASP A 7 14.77 -0.49 -4.62
C ASP A 7 15.37 -0.80 -6.00
N THR A 8 15.62 -2.09 -6.27
CA THR A 8 16.29 -2.54 -7.49
C THR A 8 15.32 -2.89 -8.63
N HIS A 9 14.02 -2.96 -8.34
CA HIS A 9 12.95 -3.47 -9.21
C HIS A 9 13.25 -4.87 -9.80
N LYS A 10 14.02 -5.68 -9.08
CA LYS A 10 14.44 -7.02 -9.46
C LYS A 10 14.27 -7.97 -8.28
N VAL A 11 13.94 -9.23 -8.57
CA VAL A 11 13.92 -10.27 -7.53
C VAL A 11 15.35 -10.44 -6.98
N PRO A 12 15.54 -10.51 -5.65
CA PRO A 12 16.87 -10.71 -5.08
C PRO A 12 17.55 -11.97 -5.63
N TYR A 13 18.84 -11.87 -5.95
CA TYR A 13 19.66 -12.95 -6.52
C TYR A 13 19.21 -13.45 -7.90
N MET A 14 18.30 -12.75 -8.60
CA MET A 14 17.81 -13.14 -9.94
C MET A 14 18.94 -13.35 -10.96
N HIS A 15 20.05 -12.62 -10.82
CA HIS A 15 21.21 -12.73 -11.71
C HIS A 15 22.09 -13.96 -11.43
N MET A 16 21.83 -14.73 -10.37
CA MET A 16 22.56 -15.95 -10.01
C MET A 16 21.77 -17.22 -10.41
N ASN A 17 21.03 -17.17 -11.52
CA ASN A 17 20.18 -18.27 -11.99
C ASN A 17 20.96 -19.54 -12.40
N GLU A 18 22.25 -19.41 -12.73
CA GLU A 18 23.15 -20.53 -13.04
C GLU A 18 23.63 -21.27 -11.77
N VAL A 19 23.47 -20.68 -10.60
CA VAL A 19 23.83 -21.30 -9.32
C VAL A 19 22.68 -22.17 -8.84
N SER A 20 22.95 -23.43 -8.48
CA SER A 20 21.92 -24.30 -7.93
C SER A 20 21.36 -23.74 -6.62
N ASN A 21 20.07 -23.98 -6.37
CA ASN A 21 19.41 -23.55 -5.12
C ASN A 21 20.16 -24.06 -3.87
N PHE A 22 20.77 -25.25 -3.95
CA PHE A 22 21.58 -25.79 -2.86
C PHE A 22 22.79 -24.91 -2.55
N VAL A 23 23.58 -24.54 -3.57
CA VAL A 23 24.75 -23.67 -3.39
C VAL A 23 24.34 -22.25 -2.97
N LEU A 24 23.22 -21.75 -3.48
CA LEU A 24 22.67 -20.45 -3.06
C LEU A 24 22.32 -20.45 -1.56
N MET A 25 21.62 -21.49 -1.09
CA MET A 25 21.25 -21.61 0.33
C MET A 25 22.46 -21.82 1.24
N GLU A 26 23.47 -22.55 0.77
CA GLU A 26 24.73 -22.72 1.51
C GLU A 26 25.43 -21.37 1.72
N ARG A 27 25.57 -20.59 0.65
CA ARG A 27 26.19 -19.26 0.72
C ARG A 27 25.40 -18.26 1.58
N LEU A 28 24.07 -18.33 1.56
CA LEU A 28 23.22 -17.54 2.45
C LEU A 28 23.42 -17.92 3.92
N ARG A 29 23.57 -19.22 4.20
CA ARG A 29 23.85 -19.74 5.54
C ARG A 29 25.22 -19.27 6.06
N GLU A 30 26.23 -19.24 5.19
CA GLU A 30 27.59 -18.80 5.49
C GLU A 30 27.76 -17.28 5.54
N ALA A 31 26.68 -16.50 5.31
CA ALA A 31 26.73 -15.03 5.20
C ALA A 31 27.60 -14.48 4.07
N SER A 32 28.01 -15.32 3.12
CA SER A 32 28.89 -14.92 2.00
C SER A 32 28.12 -14.20 0.88
N LEU A 33 26.79 -14.24 0.91
CA LEU A 33 25.91 -13.52 0.00
C LEU A 33 25.07 -12.46 0.71
N LYS A 34 25.10 -11.24 0.18
CA LYS A 34 24.22 -10.13 0.57
C LYS A 34 23.46 -9.64 -0.65
N PRO A 35 22.23 -9.12 -0.47
CA PRO A 35 21.49 -8.55 -1.58
C PRO A 35 22.05 -7.20 -2.00
N ASP A 36 22.08 -6.96 -3.31
CA ASP A 36 22.51 -5.69 -3.87
C ASP A 36 21.50 -4.58 -3.59
N VAL A 37 22.01 -3.37 -3.38
CA VAL A 37 21.22 -2.15 -3.24
C VAL A 37 21.62 -1.22 -4.39
N SER A 38 20.64 -0.56 -5.02
CA SER A 38 20.88 0.38 -6.11
C SER A 38 21.74 1.55 -5.67
N ALA A 39 22.57 2.08 -6.57
CA ALA A 39 23.38 3.28 -6.32
C ALA A 39 22.53 4.52 -6.00
N THR A 40 21.27 4.54 -6.44
CA THR A 40 20.31 5.62 -6.20
C THR A 40 19.49 5.44 -4.91
N CYS A 41 19.73 4.37 -4.15
CA CYS A 41 18.95 4.08 -2.96
C CYS A 41 19.13 5.17 -1.89
N PRO A 42 18.05 5.72 -1.31
CA PRO A 42 18.16 6.67 -0.21
C PRO A 42 18.99 6.08 0.96
N PRO A 43 19.97 6.81 1.53
CA PRO A 43 20.87 6.28 2.56
C PRO A 43 20.16 5.73 3.80
N SER A 44 19.00 6.30 4.14
CA SER A 44 18.15 5.86 5.25
C SER A 44 17.51 4.49 4.99
N ILE A 45 17.13 4.21 3.74
CA ILE A 45 16.57 2.92 3.33
C ILE A 45 17.68 1.89 3.18
N ALA A 46 18.82 2.24 2.57
CA ALA A 46 19.98 1.36 2.47
C ALA A 46 20.45 0.89 3.85
N ARG A 47 20.54 1.79 4.84
CA ARG A 47 20.89 1.44 6.22
C ARG A 47 19.87 0.49 6.87
N LEU A 48 18.58 0.71 6.64
CA LEU A 48 17.53 -0.18 7.13
C LEU A 48 17.62 -1.57 6.48
N ILE A 49 17.87 -1.64 5.17
CA ILE A 49 18.10 -2.90 4.46
C ILE A 49 19.26 -3.66 5.09
N GLN A 50 20.42 -3.02 5.29
CA GLN A 50 21.61 -3.66 5.88
C GLN A 50 21.34 -4.23 7.28
N ARG A 51 20.60 -3.49 8.13
CA ARG A 51 20.19 -3.99 9.46
C ARG A 51 19.23 -5.18 9.40
N CYS A 52 18.38 -5.25 8.38
CA CYS A 52 17.44 -6.36 8.20
C CYS A 52 18.13 -7.64 7.70
N VAL A 53 19.26 -7.52 7.01
CA VAL A 53 19.99 -8.65 6.40
C VAL A 53 21.25 -9.05 7.17
N THR A 54 21.41 -8.55 8.40
CA THR A 54 22.46 -9.05 9.30
C THR A 54 22.27 -10.54 9.57
N TRP A 55 23.38 -11.28 9.55
CA TRP A 55 23.36 -12.72 9.78
C TRP A 55 22.87 -13.05 11.20
N GLN A 56 23.33 -12.29 12.20
CA GLN A 56 22.98 -12.53 13.60
C GLN A 56 21.50 -12.18 13.85
N PRO A 57 20.67 -13.12 14.33
CA PRO A 57 19.26 -12.85 14.59
C PRO A 57 19.00 -11.73 15.59
N GLN A 58 19.87 -11.59 16.60
CA GLN A 58 19.71 -10.62 17.68
C GLN A 58 20.01 -9.18 17.24
N GLU A 59 20.79 -9.01 16.17
CA GLU A 59 21.11 -7.69 15.61
C GLU A 59 20.03 -7.19 14.63
N ARG A 60 19.14 -8.09 14.19
CA ARG A 60 18.06 -7.73 13.26
C ARG A 60 16.99 -6.94 14.02
N PRO A 61 16.53 -5.81 13.47
CA PRO A 61 15.52 -4.99 14.12
C PRO A 61 14.21 -5.75 14.25
N SER A 62 13.48 -5.48 15.32
CA SER A 62 12.13 -6.04 15.48
C SER A 62 11.18 -5.49 14.42
N ALA A 63 10.09 -6.21 14.14
CA ALA A 63 9.05 -5.73 13.23
C ALA A 63 8.48 -4.36 13.66
N LEU A 64 8.38 -4.12 14.97
CA LEU A 64 7.94 -2.84 15.51
C LEU A 64 8.93 -1.72 15.16
N GLU A 65 10.22 -1.94 15.39
CA GLU A 65 11.29 -0.98 15.04
C GLU A 65 11.36 -0.68 13.54
N ILE A 66 11.18 -1.70 12.69
CA ILE A 66 11.11 -1.52 11.25
C ILE A 66 9.92 -0.60 10.91
N SER A 67 8.75 -0.86 11.49
CA SER A 67 7.54 -0.07 11.23
C SER A 67 7.66 1.38 11.71
N THR A 68 8.28 1.62 12.88
CA THR A 68 8.48 2.97 13.42
C THR A 68 9.50 3.73 12.57
N THR A 69 10.58 3.08 12.18
CA THR A 69 11.61 3.64 11.29
C THR A 69 10.99 4.05 9.95
N LEU A 70 10.27 3.15 9.27
CA LEU A 70 9.63 3.45 7.98
C LEU A 70 8.60 4.59 8.07
N ARG A 71 7.81 4.65 9.16
CA ARG A 71 6.88 5.76 9.39
C ARG A 71 7.60 7.09 9.61
N ALA A 72 8.72 7.08 10.34
CA ALA A 72 9.53 8.27 10.53
C ALA A 72 10.13 8.76 9.20
N LEU A 73 10.69 7.86 8.40
CA LEU A 73 11.22 8.18 7.07
C LEU A 73 10.15 8.72 6.13
N ARG A 74 8.92 8.17 6.16
CA ARG A 74 7.81 8.70 5.35
C ARG A 74 7.42 10.13 5.74
N ARG A 75 7.55 10.50 7.01
CA ARG A 75 7.30 11.88 7.47
C ARG A 75 8.41 12.84 7.02
N GLN A 76 9.65 12.35 6.96
CA GLN A 76 10.82 13.13 6.55
C GLN A 76 10.91 13.27 5.02
N GLY A 77 10.52 12.23 4.26
CA GLY A 77 10.47 12.22 2.79
C GLY A 77 9.25 12.95 2.18
N GLY A 78 8.50 13.70 2.99
CA GLY A 78 7.40 14.57 2.55
C GLY A 78 7.85 15.91 1.96
N VAL A 79 9.13 16.09 1.69
CA VAL A 79 9.70 17.20 0.91
C VAL A 79 10.36 16.65 -0.36
N MET A 80 9.54 16.17 -1.27
CA MET A 80 9.87 16.23 -2.69
C MET A 80 9.27 17.54 -3.20
N ASN A 81 10.14 18.39 -3.76
CA ASN A 81 9.81 19.60 -4.52
C ASN A 81 8.51 19.43 -5.31
N PHE A 82 7.44 20.05 -4.83
CA PHE A 82 6.36 20.54 -5.67
C PHE A 82 6.75 21.97 -6.03
N PRO A 83 6.67 22.40 -7.31
CA PRO A 83 7.05 23.75 -7.67
C PRO A 83 6.28 24.74 -6.81
N GLN A 84 7.04 25.63 -6.20
CA GLN A 84 6.63 26.80 -5.43
C GLN A 84 5.77 27.74 -6.28
N PHE A 85 4.53 27.34 -6.58
CA PHE A 85 3.41 28.17 -7.00
C PHE A 85 2.19 27.46 -6.41
N CYS A 86 1.55 27.91 -5.33
CA CYS A 86 1.17 29.26 -4.98
C CYS A 86 0.93 29.32 -3.46
N VAL A 87 1.85 29.93 -2.71
CA VAL A 87 1.51 30.66 -1.48
C VAL A 87 2.52 31.81 -1.33
N CYS A 88 2.35 32.86 -2.14
CA CYS A 88 2.50 34.21 -1.62
C CYS A 88 1.08 34.54 -1.12
N ILE A 89 0.82 34.96 0.11
CA ILE A 89 1.29 36.19 0.73
C ILE A 89 1.11 36.04 2.25
N LEU A 90 2.17 36.28 3.04
CA LEU A 90 2.12 36.98 4.32
C LEU A 90 3.54 37.24 4.83
N LEU A 91 4.09 38.42 4.55
CA LEU A 91 4.62 39.33 5.58
C LEU A 91 4.94 40.71 4.99
N GLU A 92 4.32 41.73 5.58
CA GLU A 92 4.53 43.17 5.31
C GLU A 92 5.70 43.75 6.14
N THR A 93 6.32 44.82 5.63
CA THR A 93 6.93 46.02 6.31
C THR A 93 7.87 46.68 5.27
N LEU A 94 7.89 47.98 4.91
CA LEU A 94 7.40 49.27 5.42
C LEU A 94 7.36 50.32 4.26
N ALA A 95 6.50 51.34 4.40
CA ALA A 95 6.55 52.73 3.85
C ALA A 95 6.02 53.09 2.41
N ALA A 96 4.71 53.45 2.36
CA ALA A 96 3.93 54.57 1.73
C ALA A 96 4.46 55.41 0.52
N PRO A 97 3.63 56.25 -0.22
CA PRO A 97 2.21 56.65 -0.04
C PRO A 97 1.29 56.76 -1.31
N ARG A 98 -0.05 56.85 -1.08
CA ARG A 98 -1.13 57.62 -1.81
C ARG A 98 -1.35 57.35 -3.33
N LEU A 99 -2.55 57.14 -3.91
CA LEU A 99 -3.96 57.45 -3.63
C LEU A 99 -4.88 56.62 -4.57
N THR A 100 -6.10 56.29 -4.09
CA THR A 100 -7.40 56.06 -4.81
C THR A 100 -7.45 55.01 -5.94
N SER A 101 -8.33 54.00 -5.90
CA SER A 101 -9.78 54.16 -5.89
C SER A 101 -10.49 52.90 -5.36
N LEU A 102 -11.57 53.15 -4.64
CA LEU A 102 -12.46 52.21 -3.99
C LEU A 102 -13.26 51.38 -5.00
N SER A 103 -13.21 50.06 -4.84
CA SER A 103 -14.43 49.27 -4.69
C SER A 103 -14.28 48.34 -3.48
N ASN A 104 -14.72 48.87 -2.34
CA ASN A 104 -15.12 48.12 -1.14
C ASN A 104 -15.91 46.84 -1.53
N MET A 105 -15.69 45.68 -0.91
CA MET A 105 -16.09 45.42 0.47
C MET A 105 -15.12 44.51 1.27
N PRO A 106 -15.06 44.68 2.60
CA PRO A 106 -14.06 44.09 3.48
C PRO A 106 -14.58 42.95 4.36
N HIS A 107 -13.59 42.19 4.87
CA HIS A 107 -13.52 41.41 6.12
C HIS A 107 -14.53 40.31 6.44
N ASP A 108 -13.93 39.20 6.90
CA ASP A 108 -14.43 38.30 7.94
C ASP A 108 -15.93 38.00 7.98
N THR A 109 -16.24 36.77 7.59
CA THR A 109 -17.00 35.97 8.54
C THR A 109 -16.39 34.58 8.60
N GLN A 110 -15.75 34.32 9.72
CA GLN A 110 -15.59 33.03 10.37
C GLN A 110 -16.95 32.33 10.53
N LEU A 111 -17.61 32.02 9.42
CA LEU A 111 -18.90 31.36 9.32
C LEU A 111 -18.79 30.36 8.17
N ASP A 112 -18.12 29.23 8.43
CA ASP A 112 -18.44 27.92 7.84
C ASP A 112 -17.63 26.76 8.43
N SER A 113 -17.33 26.84 9.74
CA SER A 113 -16.71 25.72 10.47
C SER A 113 -17.66 24.53 10.68
N LYS A 114 -18.95 24.66 10.33
CA LYS A 114 -19.99 23.63 10.52
C LYS A 114 -20.41 22.91 9.24
N HIS A 115 -20.14 23.44 8.05
CA HIS A 115 -20.60 22.83 6.78
C HIS A 115 -19.59 21.84 6.17
N CYS A 116 -20.11 20.89 5.40
CA CYS A 116 -19.38 19.79 4.79
C CYS A 116 -18.32 20.28 3.78
N GLN A 117 -17.07 19.87 3.96
CA GLN A 117 -15.98 20.18 3.04
C GLN A 117 -15.86 19.14 1.90
N TYR A 118 -16.94 18.95 1.15
CA TYR A 118 -16.91 18.07 -0.02
C TYR A 118 -16.23 18.77 -1.20
N VAL A 119 -15.22 18.11 -1.80
CA VAL A 119 -14.30 18.76 -2.76
C VAL A 119 -14.93 18.97 -4.14
N TYR A 120 -15.83 18.09 -4.57
CA TYR A 120 -16.33 18.11 -5.95
C TYR A 120 -17.51 19.07 -6.16
N LYS A 121 -18.34 19.29 -5.14
CA LYS A 121 -19.52 20.17 -5.20
C LYS A 121 -19.73 20.84 -3.84
N ALA A 122 -20.14 22.10 -3.85
CA ALA A 122 -20.51 22.81 -2.62
C ALA A 122 -21.63 22.03 -1.88
N CYS A 123 -21.45 21.86 -0.57
CA CYS A 123 -22.36 21.09 0.25
C CYS A 123 -22.73 21.86 1.51
N HIS A 124 -24.01 22.20 1.64
CA HIS A 124 -24.53 22.98 2.75
C HIS A 124 -24.95 22.13 3.96
N HIS A 125 -24.71 20.82 3.94
CA HIS A 125 -25.01 19.95 5.09
C HIS A 125 -23.98 20.12 6.19
N ALA A 126 -24.42 20.02 7.45
CA ALA A 126 -23.52 20.06 8.60
C ALA A 126 -22.56 18.85 8.64
N ARG A 127 -21.36 19.07 9.17
CA ARG A 127 -20.35 18.03 9.40
C ARG A 127 -20.85 16.99 10.40
N ALA A 128 -20.55 15.71 10.14
CA ALA A 128 -20.89 14.65 11.08
C ALA A 128 -20.01 14.73 12.34
N VAL A 129 -20.53 14.29 13.49
CA VAL A 129 -19.80 14.27 14.77
C VAL A 129 -19.19 12.89 15.00
N LYS A 130 -17.93 12.83 15.44
CA LYS A 130 -17.25 11.60 15.88
C LYS A 130 -17.67 11.22 17.32
N LYS A 131 -17.31 10.02 17.75
CA LYS A 131 -17.51 9.55 19.14
C LYS A 131 -16.82 10.43 20.19
N ASP A 132 -15.72 11.10 19.81
CA ASP A 132 -14.96 12.02 20.66
C ASP A 132 -15.53 13.45 20.67
N GLY A 133 -16.69 13.68 20.03
CA GLY A 133 -17.28 15.01 19.89
C GLY A 133 -16.66 15.87 18.78
N SER A 134 -15.57 15.43 18.13
CA SER A 134 -14.92 16.20 17.07
C SER A 134 -15.67 16.12 15.74
N LEU A 135 -15.67 17.20 14.95
CA LEU A 135 -16.32 17.22 13.65
C LEU A 135 -15.50 16.47 12.60
N HIS A 136 -16.18 15.62 11.84
CA HIS A 136 -15.68 15.08 10.59
C HIS A 136 -15.56 16.16 9.53
N ARG A 137 -14.70 15.94 8.52
CA ARG A 137 -14.56 16.87 7.39
C ARG A 137 -15.80 16.88 6.47
N LEU A 138 -16.54 15.77 6.42
CA LEU A 138 -17.71 15.58 5.58
C LEU A 138 -18.99 15.43 6.43
N CYS A 139 -20.15 15.74 5.85
CA CYS A 139 -21.46 15.41 6.41
C CYS A 139 -21.73 13.89 6.42
N ALA A 140 -22.81 13.48 7.07
CA ALA A 140 -23.21 12.07 7.16
C ALA A 140 -23.39 11.43 5.76
N SER A 141 -24.13 12.09 4.87
CA SER A 141 -24.39 11.57 3.52
C SER A 141 -23.12 11.42 2.67
N HIS A 142 -22.20 12.39 2.72
CA HIS A 142 -20.93 12.30 2.01
C HIS A 142 -19.94 11.30 2.65
N ARG A 143 -19.98 11.08 3.97
CA ARG A 143 -19.24 9.97 4.61
C ARG A 143 -19.73 8.62 4.14
N GLU A 144 -21.05 8.41 4.11
CA GLU A 144 -21.63 7.16 3.67
C GLU A 144 -21.33 6.88 2.19
N LYS A 145 -21.45 7.90 1.34
CA LYS A 145 -21.07 7.80 -0.07
C LYS A 145 -19.60 7.46 -0.25
N ALA A 146 -18.71 8.09 0.53
CA ALA A 146 -17.28 7.76 0.53
C ALA A 146 -17.02 6.33 1.00
N ASN A 147 -17.67 5.88 2.08
CA ASN A 147 -17.56 4.52 2.59
C ASN A 147 -18.06 3.49 1.56
N LYS A 148 -19.18 3.77 0.88
CA LYS A 148 -19.72 2.92 -0.19
C LYS A 148 -18.74 2.82 -1.37
N LEU A 149 -18.14 3.93 -1.77
CA LEU A 149 -17.12 3.95 -2.82
C LEU A 149 -15.86 3.17 -2.40
N GLN A 150 -15.40 3.37 -1.16
CA GLN A 150 -14.26 2.64 -0.59
C GLN A 150 -14.52 1.14 -0.53
N LYS A 151 -15.71 0.71 -0.06
CA LYS A 151 -16.14 -0.71 -0.06
C LYS A 151 -16.11 -1.28 -1.47
N ARG A 152 -16.70 -0.60 -2.46
CA ARG A 152 -16.69 -1.05 -3.87
C ARG A 152 -15.28 -1.21 -4.42
N TYR A 153 -14.40 -0.25 -4.17
CA TYR A 153 -12.99 -0.34 -4.58
C TYR A 153 -12.26 -1.49 -3.89
N ALA A 154 -12.47 -1.68 -2.58
CA ALA A 154 -11.87 -2.78 -1.83
C ALA A 154 -12.34 -4.15 -2.35
N THR A 155 -13.63 -4.31 -2.61
CA THR A 155 -14.21 -5.54 -3.19
C THR A 155 -13.63 -5.81 -4.59
N LYS A 156 -13.65 -4.81 -5.48
CA LYS A 156 -13.08 -4.94 -6.83
C LYS A 156 -11.61 -5.35 -6.80
N ARG A 157 -10.80 -4.69 -5.96
CA ARG A 157 -9.37 -5.01 -5.80
C ARG A 157 -9.16 -6.44 -5.25
N ARG A 158 -9.98 -6.90 -4.31
CA ARG A 158 -9.94 -8.28 -3.79
C ARG A 158 -10.30 -9.29 -4.88
N GLN A 159 -11.30 -8.99 -5.71
CA GLN A 159 -11.71 -9.83 -6.83
C GLN A 159 -10.61 -9.95 -7.89
N GLU A 160 -10.01 -8.83 -8.30
CA GLU A 160 -8.88 -8.81 -9.23
C GLU A 160 -7.70 -9.63 -8.70
N ALA A 161 -7.35 -9.47 -7.42
CA ALA A 161 -6.29 -10.26 -6.79
C ALA A 161 -6.63 -11.76 -6.68
N ARG A 162 -7.91 -12.14 -6.61
CA ARG A 162 -8.35 -13.55 -6.67
C ARG A 162 -8.24 -14.11 -8.08
N ILE A 163 -8.70 -13.35 -9.08
CA ILE A 163 -8.59 -13.75 -10.50
C ILE A 163 -7.12 -13.93 -10.88
N GLU A 164 -6.26 -12.99 -10.49
CA GLU A 164 -4.83 -13.06 -10.79
C GLU A 164 -4.17 -14.26 -10.11
N ARG A 165 -4.48 -14.54 -8.83
CA ARG A 165 -4.00 -15.75 -8.16
C ARG A 165 -4.47 -17.03 -8.85
N ARG A 166 -5.75 -17.09 -9.26
CA ARG A 166 -6.30 -18.24 -10.01
C ARG A 166 -5.59 -18.41 -11.36
N ARG A 167 -5.27 -17.32 -12.06
CA ARG A 167 -4.51 -17.34 -13.31
C ARG A 167 -3.08 -17.84 -13.10
N GLN A 168 -2.40 -17.36 -12.05
CA GLN A 168 -1.05 -17.81 -11.70
C GLN A 168 -1.03 -19.30 -11.34
N PHE A 169 -2.04 -19.77 -10.60
CA PHE A 169 -2.18 -21.19 -10.28
C PHE A 169 -2.38 -22.05 -11.53
N GLN A 170 -3.29 -21.65 -12.44
CA GLN A 170 -3.52 -22.35 -13.71
C GLN A 170 -2.26 -22.38 -14.59
N ALA A 171 -1.52 -21.28 -14.68
CA ALA A 171 -0.27 -21.22 -15.44
C ALA A 171 0.80 -22.16 -14.86
N LYS A 172 0.93 -22.22 -13.52
CA LYS A 172 1.82 -23.18 -12.84
C LYS A 172 1.40 -24.63 -13.12
N LYS A 173 0.10 -24.94 -13.10
CA LYS A 173 -0.45 -26.27 -13.45
C LYS A 173 -0.07 -26.71 -14.86
N GLN A 174 -0.20 -25.81 -15.84
CA GLN A 174 0.17 -26.09 -17.22
C GLN A 174 1.70 -26.29 -17.39
N HIS A 175 2.51 -25.51 -16.68
CA HIS A 175 3.97 -25.64 -16.75
C HIS A 175 4.46 -26.97 -16.14
N VAL A 176 3.88 -27.39 -15.02
CA VAL A 176 4.19 -28.69 -14.39
C VAL A 176 3.81 -29.85 -15.30
N ALA A 177 2.59 -29.83 -15.87
CA ALA A 177 2.12 -30.84 -16.82
C ALA A 177 2.96 -30.93 -18.11
N THR A 178 3.56 -29.82 -18.55
CA THR A 178 4.44 -29.80 -19.73
C THR A 178 5.86 -30.29 -19.40
N SER A 179 6.31 -30.13 -18.15
CA SER A 179 7.65 -30.57 -17.69
C SER A 179 7.73 -32.02 -17.23
N SER A 180 6.61 -32.73 -17.06
CA SER A 180 6.56 -34.09 -16.52
C SER A 180 6.56 -35.21 -17.59
N ALA A 181 7.33 -35.05 -18.67
CA ALA A 181 7.66 -36.17 -19.57
C ALA A 181 8.84 -37.01 -19.02
N VAL A 182 8.89 -37.21 -17.69
CA VAL A 182 9.81 -38.16 -17.05
C VAL A 182 8.96 -39.22 -16.35
N PRO A 183 8.92 -40.47 -16.86
CA PRO A 183 8.21 -41.54 -16.20
C PRO A 183 8.96 -41.95 -14.92
N GLY A 184 8.30 -41.85 -13.76
CA GLY A 184 8.65 -42.74 -12.65
C GLY A 184 8.93 -42.15 -11.25
N LYS A 185 8.58 -40.90 -10.94
CA LYS A 185 8.51 -40.46 -9.52
C LYS A 185 7.31 -39.55 -9.27
N HIS A 186 6.15 -40.17 -9.13
CA HIS A 186 4.98 -39.50 -8.58
C HIS A 186 5.08 -39.56 -7.05
N GLU A 187 5.47 -38.44 -6.45
CA GLU A 187 5.63 -38.32 -5.01
C GLU A 187 4.29 -37.89 -4.39
N TRP A 188 3.62 -38.82 -3.71
CA TRP A 188 2.25 -38.73 -3.17
C TRP A 188 1.97 -37.51 -2.26
N TRP A 189 2.99 -36.81 -1.77
CA TRP A 189 2.82 -35.56 -1.02
C TRP A 189 2.51 -34.35 -1.92
N MET A 190 2.87 -34.42 -3.21
CA MET A 190 2.47 -33.41 -4.18
C MET A 190 0.96 -33.43 -4.45
N ASP A 191 0.28 -34.57 -4.34
CA ASP A 191 -1.19 -34.63 -4.50
C ASP A 191 -1.96 -34.05 -3.31
N LEU A 192 -1.39 -34.15 -2.11
CA LEU A 192 -2.02 -33.69 -0.87
C LEU A 192 -1.93 -32.16 -0.73
N GLU A 193 -0.85 -31.54 -1.20
CA GLU A 193 -0.69 -30.08 -1.21
C GLU A 193 -1.61 -29.40 -2.23
N TRP A 194 -1.92 -30.07 -3.35
CA TRP A 194 -2.83 -29.57 -4.38
C TRP A 194 -4.31 -29.62 -3.97
N THR A 195 -4.73 -30.69 -3.29
CA THR A 195 -6.13 -30.88 -2.86
C THR A 195 -6.54 -29.95 -1.71
N LEU A 196 -5.61 -29.60 -0.82
CA LEU A 196 -5.83 -28.62 0.25
C LEU A 196 -5.95 -27.17 -0.29
N ASP A 197 -5.16 -26.81 -1.30
CA ASP A 197 -5.18 -25.48 -1.91
C ASP A 197 -6.38 -25.32 -2.87
N GLU A 198 -6.82 -26.39 -3.54
CA GLU A 198 -8.03 -26.41 -4.38
C GLU A 198 -9.30 -26.18 -3.53
N LEU A 199 -9.43 -26.83 -2.37
CA LEU A 199 -10.50 -26.55 -1.40
C LEU A 199 -10.42 -25.14 -0.80
N ALA A 200 -9.22 -24.63 -0.52
CA ALA A 200 -9.04 -23.28 0.01
C ALA A 200 -9.36 -22.18 -1.03
N THR A 201 -9.21 -22.49 -2.31
CA THR A 201 -9.51 -21.58 -3.42
C THR A 201 -11.00 -21.56 -3.78
N ASP A 202 -11.72 -22.65 -3.50
CA ASP A 202 -13.16 -22.79 -3.73
C ASP A 202 -14.02 -22.68 -2.46
N LEU A 203 -13.43 -22.46 -1.26
CA LEU A 203 -14.21 -22.15 -0.06
C LEU A 203 -14.84 -20.76 -0.19
N ILE A 204 -16.07 -20.73 -0.69
CA ILE A 204 -16.93 -19.56 -0.69
C ILE A 204 -17.35 -19.30 0.76
N VAL A 205 -16.56 -18.54 1.50
CA VAL A 205 -17.04 -17.89 2.73
C VAL A 205 -17.93 -16.74 2.29
N LEU A 206 -19.20 -17.06 1.98
CA LEU A 206 -20.25 -16.06 1.84
C LEU A 206 -20.38 -15.37 3.20
N SER A 207 -20.10 -14.08 3.24
CA SER A 207 -20.36 -13.27 4.42
C SER A 207 -21.87 -13.10 4.59
N ASP A 208 -22.33 -12.75 5.79
CA ASP A 208 -23.75 -12.49 6.05
C ASP A 208 -24.33 -11.41 5.11
N GLU A 209 -23.49 -10.48 4.61
CA GLU A 209 -23.89 -9.49 3.62
C GLU A 209 -24.10 -10.08 2.21
N ASP A 210 -23.41 -11.18 1.86
CA ASP A 210 -23.58 -11.88 0.59
C ASP A 210 -24.88 -12.71 0.56
N MET A 211 -25.30 -13.27 1.72
CA MET A 211 -26.59 -13.94 1.86
C MET A 211 -27.77 -12.96 1.80
N ALA A 212 -27.61 -11.76 2.39
CA ALA A 212 -28.63 -10.70 2.33
C ALA A 212 -28.80 -10.11 0.92
N PHE A 213 -27.75 -10.13 0.09
CA PHE A 213 -27.83 -9.73 -1.31
C PHE A 213 -28.57 -10.78 -2.17
N LEU A 214 -28.39 -12.07 -1.87
CA LEU A 214 -29.10 -13.16 -2.56
C LEU A 214 -30.58 -13.25 -2.18
N SER A 215 -30.96 -12.88 -0.96
CA SER A 215 -32.37 -12.88 -0.52
C SER A 215 -33.20 -11.71 -1.04
N GLN A 216 -32.58 -10.70 -1.66
CA GLN A 216 -33.27 -9.59 -2.32
C GLN A 216 -33.38 -9.78 -3.84
N ALA A 217 -32.80 -10.87 -4.36
CA ALA A 217 -32.77 -11.19 -5.79
C ALA A 217 -33.84 -12.22 -6.22
N PHE A 218 -34.72 -12.67 -5.31
CA PHE A 218 -35.90 -13.50 -5.58
C PHE A 218 -37.10 -12.99 -4.78
#